data_AF-A0A7X9G344-F1
#
_entry.id   AF-A0A7X9G344-F1
#
_cell.length_a   1.000
_cell.length_b   1.000
_cell.length_c   1.000
_cell.angle_alpha   90.00
_cell.angle_beta   90.00
_cell.angle_gamma   90.00
#
_symmetry.space_group_name_H-M   'P 1'
#
loop_
_entity.id
_entity.type
_entity.pdbx_description
1 polymer ?
#
loop_
_entity_poly.entity_id
_entity_poly.type
_entity_poly.pdbx_seq_one_letter_code
_entity_poly.pdbx_strand_id
1 'polypeptide(L)'
;MAAPIPLPKTLEEHRQYLHDVVKLKLHFLHGWLQRHPEESFVDALRNRVDIYRKTDINPGGLNPPNITWEEPAWLDLEKQAAAIYAACLNDVDAFERQAFAVFQPTIDARCERDYHDRSTRNGYQCGCLRHNPQAVDGNGRRTLTFHIANFLSPESFFDYPGYVRDSFRRLLDIAEKDFKADHIGTGTWLNSLPKWLAYFPQEWLDNMGPADHDVKWHYGFWGQFLTARQTLNYKYAQILRDTGQMPYCRKSSYCTIKAMREKIATL
;
A
#
# COMPACT_ATOMS: atom_id res chain seq x y z
N MET A 1 1.32 2.86 34.01
CA MET A 1 2.59 3.23 33.36
C MET A 1 2.27 3.50 31.90
N ALA A 2 2.57 4.68 31.38
CA ALA A 2 2.43 4.95 29.94
C ALA A 2 3.38 4.02 29.17
N ALA A 3 2.91 3.45 28.06
CA ALA A 3 3.77 2.66 27.19
C ALA A 3 4.94 3.54 26.70
N PRO A 4 6.16 3.01 26.58
CA PRO A 4 7.30 3.77 26.07
C PRO A 4 6.99 4.28 24.66
N ILE A 5 7.34 5.55 24.39
CA ILE A 5 7.20 6.15 23.06
C ILE A 5 8.03 5.31 22.08
N PRO A 6 7.44 4.80 20.99
CA PRO A 6 8.17 3.98 20.05
C PRO A 6 9.26 4.82 19.37
N LEU A 7 10.43 4.23 19.17
CA LEU A 7 11.53 4.89 18.47
C LEU A 7 11.36 4.75 16.94
N PRO A 8 11.81 5.73 16.15
CA PRO A 8 11.94 5.59 14.70
C PRO A 8 12.77 4.35 14.34
N LYS A 9 12.54 3.79 13.15
CA LYS A 9 13.38 2.70 12.65
C LYS A 9 14.80 3.21 12.36
N THR A 10 15.79 2.34 12.52
CA THR A 10 17.17 2.59 12.07
C THR A 10 17.32 2.32 10.57
N LEU A 11 18.47 2.71 9.99
CA LEU A 11 18.82 2.36 8.61
C LEU A 11 18.89 0.83 8.42
N GLU A 12 19.41 0.09 9.41
CA GLU A 12 19.49 -1.37 9.35
C GLU A 12 18.09 -2.02 9.40
N GLU A 13 17.22 -1.55 10.29
CA GLU A 13 15.82 -2.00 10.30
C GLU A 13 15.09 -1.66 8.99
N HIS A 14 15.47 -0.56 8.33
CA HIS A 14 14.94 -0.23 7.02
C HIS A 14 15.43 -1.16 5.92
N ARG A 15 16.73 -1.50 5.90
CA ARG A 15 17.31 -2.50 4.99
C ARG A 15 16.61 -3.84 5.16
N GLN A 16 16.49 -4.30 6.42
CA GLN A 16 15.80 -5.54 6.76
C GLN A 16 14.35 -5.52 6.27
N TYR A 17 13.62 -4.42 6.47
CA TYR A 17 12.28 -4.26 5.94
C TYR A 17 12.22 -4.40 4.41
N LEU A 18 13.13 -3.75 3.66
CA LEU A 18 13.18 -3.85 2.21
C LEU A 18 13.42 -5.29 1.75
N HIS A 19 14.34 -5.99 2.44
CA HIS A 19 14.62 -7.40 2.16
C HIS A 19 13.39 -8.27 2.39
N ASP A 20 12.79 -8.19 3.57
CA ASP A 20 11.70 -9.08 3.94
C ASP A 20 10.43 -8.81 3.14
N VAL A 21 10.13 -7.55 2.81
CA VAL A 21 8.97 -7.23 1.98
C VAL A 21 9.14 -7.68 0.53
N VAL A 22 10.36 -7.66 -0.01
CA VAL A 22 10.62 -8.21 -1.36
C VAL A 22 10.54 -9.73 -1.35
N LYS A 23 11.12 -10.39 -0.35
CA LYS A 23 10.96 -11.85 -0.17
C LYS A 23 9.49 -12.26 -0.09
N LEU A 24 8.70 -11.61 0.76
CA LEU A 24 7.27 -11.85 0.88
C LEU A 24 6.52 -11.66 -0.45
N LYS A 25 6.90 -10.65 -1.24
CA LYS A 25 6.34 -10.40 -2.58
C LYS A 25 6.71 -11.51 -3.56
N LEU A 26 7.92 -12.04 -3.52
CA LEU A 26 8.34 -13.17 -4.35
C LEU A 26 7.58 -14.44 -3.96
N HIS A 27 7.44 -14.74 -2.66
CA HIS A 27 6.59 -15.84 -2.18
C HIS A 27 5.16 -15.74 -2.72
N PHE A 28 4.57 -14.55 -2.60
CA PHE A 28 3.24 -14.27 -3.14
C PHE A 28 3.17 -14.46 -4.66
N LEU A 29 4.14 -13.91 -5.39
CA LEU A 29 4.18 -13.96 -6.86
C LEU A 29 4.21 -15.40 -7.37
N HIS A 30 4.99 -16.28 -6.73
CA HIS A 30 5.05 -17.69 -7.07
C HIS A 30 3.66 -18.35 -6.94
N GLY A 31 3.04 -18.24 -5.77
CA GLY A 31 1.71 -18.81 -5.52
C GLY A 31 0.58 -18.12 -6.30
N TRP A 32 0.76 -16.86 -6.71
CA TRP A 32 -0.16 -16.16 -7.61
C TRP A 32 -0.14 -16.81 -8.99
N LEU A 33 1.03 -16.94 -9.61
CA LEU A 33 1.18 -17.51 -10.95
C LEU A 33 0.74 -18.98 -11.05
N GLN A 34 0.85 -19.75 -9.95
CA GLN A 34 0.29 -21.10 -9.89
C GLN A 34 -1.25 -21.14 -9.94
N ARG A 35 -1.91 -20.11 -9.42
CA ARG A 35 -3.39 -19.98 -9.43
C ARG A 35 -3.92 -19.20 -10.63
N HIS A 36 -3.04 -18.47 -11.30
CA HIS A 36 -3.34 -17.60 -12.42
C HIS A 36 -2.40 -17.92 -13.60
N PRO A 37 -2.46 -19.14 -14.17
CA PRO A 37 -1.56 -19.57 -15.24
C PRO A 37 -1.74 -18.77 -16.54
N GLU A 38 -2.82 -17.99 -16.66
CA GLU A 38 -3.07 -17.05 -17.75
C GLU A 38 -2.20 -15.79 -17.70
N GLU A 39 -1.66 -15.44 -16.53
CA GLU A 39 -0.77 -14.28 -16.38
C GLU A 39 0.69 -14.68 -16.66
N SER A 40 1.39 -13.85 -17.44
CA SER A 40 2.83 -14.03 -17.61
C SER A 40 3.58 -13.64 -16.33
N PHE A 41 4.76 -14.22 -16.12
CA PHE A 41 5.63 -13.85 -15.00
C PHE A 41 5.91 -12.33 -14.96
N VAL A 42 6.19 -11.75 -16.13
CA VAL A 42 6.51 -10.32 -16.27
C VAL A 42 5.30 -9.46 -15.91
N ASP A 43 4.12 -9.81 -16.42
CA ASP A 43 2.89 -9.06 -16.11
C ASP A 43 2.58 -9.12 -14.61
N ALA A 44 2.71 -10.30 -14.01
CA ALA A 44 2.47 -10.47 -12.59
C ALA A 44 3.50 -9.70 -11.73
N LEU A 45 4.79 -9.77 -12.08
CA LEU A 45 5.86 -9.02 -11.41
C LEU A 45 5.63 -7.50 -11.45
N ARG A 46 5.18 -6.97 -12.59
CA ARG A 46 4.96 -5.53 -12.79
C ARG A 46 3.67 -5.01 -12.15
N ASN A 47 2.61 -5.84 -12.11
CA ASN A 47 1.27 -5.39 -11.73
C ASN A 47 0.79 -5.86 -10.35
N ARG A 48 1.29 -6.99 -9.85
CA ARG A 48 0.82 -7.63 -8.60
C ARG A 48 1.67 -7.25 -7.40
N VAL A 49 2.96 -7.07 -7.63
CA VAL A 49 3.95 -6.74 -6.59
C VAL A 49 4.71 -5.47 -6.93
N ASP A 50 5.32 -4.86 -5.92
CA ASP A 50 6.11 -3.64 -6.08
C ASP A 50 7.57 -3.88 -5.72
N ILE A 51 8.34 -4.44 -6.66
CA ILE A 51 9.79 -4.69 -6.51
C ILE A 51 10.59 -3.59 -7.21
N TYR A 52 10.25 -3.20 -8.44
CA TYR A 52 10.94 -2.15 -9.20
C TYR A 52 11.17 -0.86 -8.40
N ARG A 53 10.15 -0.34 -7.70
CA ARG A 53 10.26 0.92 -6.94
C ARG A 53 11.23 0.82 -5.75
N LYS A 54 11.73 -0.37 -5.42
CA LYS A 54 12.71 -0.64 -4.34
C LYS A 54 14.13 -0.85 -4.88
N THR A 55 14.31 -0.81 -6.20
CA THR A 55 15.62 -0.90 -6.85
C THR A 55 16.18 0.50 -7.13
N ASP A 56 17.50 0.63 -7.11
CA ASP A 56 18.23 1.85 -7.50
C ASP A 56 18.01 2.23 -8.98
N ILE A 57 17.64 1.26 -9.81
CA ILE A 57 17.21 1.45 -11.20
C ILE A 57 16.07 2.46 -11.32
N ASN A 58 15.13 2.49 -10.37
CA ASN A 58 14.16 3.59 -10.32
C ASN A 58 14.86 4.86 -9.80
N PRO A 59 15.07 5.90 -10.63
CA PRO A 59 15.76 7.11 -10.21
C PRO A 59 14.89 8.03 -9.33
N GLY A 60 13.57 7.83 -9.37
CA GLY A 60 12.59 8.65 -8.65
C GLY A 60 12.31 8.16 -7.23
N GLY A 61 11.39 8.87 -6.57
CA GLY A 61 10.86 8.48 -5.25
C GLY A 61 10.00 7.22 -5.31
N LEU A 62 9.30 6.92 -4.20
CA LEU A 62 8.49 5.71 -4.10
C LEU A 62 7.40 5.63 -5.17
N ASN A 63 6.79 6.73 -5.60
CA ASN A 63 5.77 6.73 -6.67
C ASN A 63 6.19 7.69 -7.79
N PRO A 64 7.10 7.27 -8.68
CA PRO A 64 7.52 8.12 -9.77
C PRO A 64 6.35 8.36 -10.75
N PRO A 65 6.25 9.53 -11.38
CA PRO A 65 5.19 9.84 -12.33
C PRO A 65 5.24 8.95 -13.57
N ASN A 66 6.45 8.51 -13.96
CA ASN A 66 6.70 7.61 -15.07
C ASN A 66 7.52 6.42 -14.58
N ILE A 67 7.21 5.23 -15.09
CA ILE A 67 8.00 4.01 -14.87
C ILE A 67 8.68 3.64 -16.18
N THR A 68 10.00 3.48 -16.13
CA THR A 68 10.80 3.08 -17.30
C THR A 68 11.01 1.58 -17.28
N TRP A 69 9.97 0.84 -17.69
CA TRP A 69 10.05 -0.64 -17.75
C TRP A 69 11.07 -1.15 -18.79
N GLU A 70 11.45 -0.31 -19.74
CA GLU A 70 12.38 -0.66 -20.82
C GLU A 70 13.85 -0.42 -20.46
N GLU A 71 14.14 -0.06 -19.20
CA GLU A 71 15.52 0.11 -18.75
C GLU A 71 16.28 -1.23 -18.84
N PRO A 72 17.40 -1.33 -19.58
CA PRO A 72 18.07 -2.61 -19.83
C PRO A 72 18.45 -3.36 -18.56
N ALA A 73 18.87 -2.64 -17.51
CA ALA A 73 19.18 -3.22 -16.21
C ALA A 73 17.95 -3.88 -15.57
N TRP A 74 16.76 -3.30 -15.70
CA TRP A 74 15.53 -3.90 -15.18
C TRP A 74 15.11 -5.13 -15.98
N LEU A 75 15.13 -5.04 -17.32
CA LEU A 75 14.81 -6.15 -18.20
C LEU A 75 15.68 -7.39 -17.93
N ASP A 76 16.96 -7.18 -17.61
CA ASP A 76 17.87 -8.27 -17.24
C ASP A 76 17.45 -8.94 -15.92
N LEU A 77 17.11 -8.16 -14.88
CA LEU A 77 16.60 -8.72 -13.62
C LEU A 77 15.29 -9.48 -13.80
N GLU A 78 14.37 -8.98 -14.62
CA GLU A 78 13.12 -9.67 -14.94
C GLU A 78 13.38 -11.01 -15.63
N LYS A 79 14.26 -11.03 -16.63
CA LYS A 79 14.63 -12.24 -17.37
C LYS A 79 15.26 -13.28 -16.44
N GLN A 80 16.18 -12.87 -15.58
CA GLN A 80 16.80 -13.76 -14.60
C GLN A 80 15.76 -14.32 -13.62
N ALA A 81 14.91 -13.46 -13.05
CA ALA A 81 13.87 -13.90 -12.12
C ALA A 81 12.84 -14.84 -12.78
N ALA A 82 12.48 -14.60 -14.04
CA ALA A 82 11.59 -15.47 -14.81
C ALA A 82 12.21 -16.86 -15.06
N ALA A 83 13.51 -16.92 -15.37
CA ALA A 83 14.22 -18.19 -15.53
C ALA A 83 14.28 -18.97 -14.21
N ILE A 84 14.50 -18.28 -13.09
CA ILE A 84 14.48 -18.89 -11.74
C ILE A 84 13.08 -19.42 -11.40
N TYR A 85 12.02 -18.66 -11.72
CA TYR A 85 10.64 -19.13 -11.54
C TYR A 85 10.38 -20.43 -12.31
N ALA A 86 10.76 -20.50 -13.58
CA ALA A 86 10.61 -21.69 -14.41
C ALA A 86 11.40 -22.89 -13.86
N ALA A 87 12.59 -22.66 -13.29
CA ALA A 87 13.39 -23.72 -12.66
C ALA A 87 12.86 -24.16 -11.28
N CYS A 88 12.10 -23.30 -10.59
CA CYS A 88 11.63 -23.51 -9.22
C CYS A 88 10.10 -23.61 -9.13
N LEU A 89 9.42 -24.10 -10.18
CA LEU A 89 7.95 -24.13 -10.25
C LEU A 89 7.29 -24.80 -9.03
N ASN A 90 7.91 -25.86 -8.49
CA ASN A 90 7.38 -26.63 -7.37
C ASN A 90 8.10 -26.34 -6.03
N ASP A 91 8.98 -25.33 -5.97
CA ASP A 91 9.77 -25.01 -4.78
C ASP A 91 9.78 -23.49 -4.55
N VAL A 92 8.78 -23.02 -3.79
CA VAL A 92 8.61 -21.59 -3.47
C VAL A 92 9.78 -21.03 -2.66
N ASP A 93 10.37 -21.83 -1.78
CA ASP A 93 11.48 -21.40 -0.93
C ASP A 93 12.77 -21.24 -1.74
N ALA A 94 13.02 -22.15 -2.69
CA ALA A 94 14.12 -22.01 -3.64
C ALA A 94 13.90 -20.82 -4.58
N PHE A 95 12.66 -20.62 -5.07
CA PHE A 95 12.33 -19.46 -5.89
C PHE A 95 12.58 -18.15 -5.14
N GLU A 96 12.01 -17.99 -3.94
CA GLU A 96 12.17 -16.77 -3.13
C GLU A 96 13.65 -16.46 -2.90
N ARG A 97 14.42 -17.45 -2.42
CA ARG A 97 15.84 -17.27 -2.11
C ARG A 97 16.66 -16.85 -3.33
N GLN A 98 16.49 -17.55 -4.46
CA GLN A 98 17.27 -17.31 -5.67
C GLN A 98 16.84 -16.02 -6.37
N ALA A 99 15.54 -15.77 -6.51
CA ALA A 99 15.05 -14.54 -7.14
C ALA A 99 15.38 -13.32 -6.27
N PHE A 100 15.31 -13.43 -4.94
CA PHE A 100 15.74 -12.33 -4.06
C PHE A 100 17.22 -11.99 -4.26
N ALA A 101 18.10 -12.99 -4.41
CA ALA A 101 19.52 -12.74 -4.66
C ALA A 101 19.79 -11.96 -5.96
N VAL A 102 18.92 -12.09 -6.97
CA VAL A 102 18.98 -11.28 -8.20
C VAL A 102 18.67 -9.81 -7.92
N PHE A 103 17.61 -9.51 -7.15
CA PHE A 103 17.22 -8.13 -6.87
C PHE A 103 18.05 -7.46 -5.77
N GLN A 104 18.61 -8.24 -4.84
CA GLN A 104 19.23 -7.76 -3.62
C GLN A 104 20.26 -6.64 -3.84
N PRO A 105 21.23 -6.75 -4.78
CA PRO A 105 22.24 -5.70 -4.96
C PRO A 105 21.63 -4.32 -5.27
N THR A 106 20.61 -4.29 -6.13
CA THR A 106 19.90 -3.05 -6.51
C THR A 106 19.04 -2.49 -5.39
N ILE A 107 18.52 -3.35 -4.52
CA ILE A 107 17.77 -2.95 -3.32
C ILE A 107 18.71 -2.34 -2.29
N ASP A 108 19.86 -2.99 -2.05
CA ASP A 108 20.89 -2.51 -1.13
C ASP A 108 21.44 -1.16 -1.57
N ALA A 109 21.72 -0.98 -2.86
CA ALA A 109 22.19 0.27 -3.45
C ALA A 109 21.19 1.44 -3.26
N ARG A 110 19.88 1.17 -3.21
CA ARG A 110 18.85 2.19 -2.96
C ARG A 110 18.60 2.48 -1.49
N CYS A 111 18.94 1.55 -0.59
CA CYS A 111 18.45 1.53 0.79
C CYS A 111 18.61 2.86 1.53
N GLU A 112 19.79 3.48 1.48
CA GLU A 112 20.05 4.73 2.19
C GLU A 112 19.22 5.90 1.64
N ARG A 113 19.10 5.99 0.30
CA ARG A 113 18.25 6.99 -0.34
C ARG A 113 16.79 6.81 0.07
N ASP A 114 16.26 5.58 0.08
CA ASP A 114 14.87 5.31 0.47
C ASP A 114 14.62 5.64 1.96
N TYR A 115 15.59 5.35 2.83
CA TYR A 115 15.54 5.69 4.25
C TYR A 115 15.41 7.20 4.49
N HIS A 116 16.14 8.00 3.71
CA HIS A 116 16.13 9.46 3.81
C HIS A 116 15.01 10.13 3.01
N ASP A 117 14.34 9.40 2.11
CA ASP A 117 13.26 9.96 1.30
C ASP A 117 12.09 10.43 2.19
N ARG A 118 11.65 11.66 1.95
CA ARG A 118 10.48 12.29 2.59
C ARG A 118 9.46 12.77 1.56
N SER A 119 9.70 12.53 0.27
CA SER A 119 8.89 12.99 -0.86
C SER A 119 7.44 12.52 -0.78
N THR A 120 7.17 11.38 -0.14
CA THR A 120 5.81 10.87 0.07
C THR A 120 4.92 11.81 0.87
N ARG A 121 5.50 12.75 1.65
CA ARG A 121 4.77 13.76 2.42
C ARG A 121 4.28 14.93 1.56
N ASN A 122 4.96 15.24 0.46
CA ASN A 122 4.72 16.45 -0.32
C ASN A 122 3.33 16.52 -0.97
N GLY A 123 2.63 15.38 -1.08
CA GLY A 123 1.31 15.29 -1.69
C GLY A 123 0.15 15.15 -0.71
N TYR A 124 0.35 15.33 0.60
CA TYR A 124 -0.71 15.18 1.60
C TYR A 124 -1.13 16.52 2.21
N GLN A 125 -2.32 16.97 1.83
CA GLN A 125 -2.87 18.28 2.18
C GLN A 125 -3.73 18.23 3.46
N CYS A 126 -4.18 17.04 3.86
CA CYS A 126 -5.21 16.85 4.88
C CYS A 126 -4.72 15.98 6.04
N GLY A 127 -3.47 16.16 6.50
CA GLY A 127 -2.91 15.31 7.57
C GLY A 127 -2.62 13.90 7.06
N CYS A 128 -3.25 12.87 7.65
CA CYS A 128 -3.09 11.49 7.17
C CYS A 128 -3.79 11.20 5.84
N LEU A 129 -4.52 12.19 5.29
CA LEU A 129 -5.30 12.05 4.06
C LEU A 129 -4.75 12.95 2.94
N ARG A 130 -4.85 12.47 1.71
CA ARG A 130 -4.73 13.27 0.48
C ARG A 130 -5.85 12.94 -0.48
N HIS A 131 -6.18 13.84 -1.38
CA HIS A 131 -7.21 13.60 -2.39
C HIS A 131 -6.61 13.37 -3.78
N ASN A 132 -7.40 12.77 -4.67
CA ASN A 132 -7.14 12.77 -6.11
C ASN A 132 -7.34 14.18 -6.70
N PRO A 133 -6.73 14.47 -7.86
CA PRO A 133 -6.86 15.79 -8.51
C PRO A 133 -8.23 16.02 -9.17
N GLN A 134 -9.16 15.06 -9.09
CA GLN A 134 -10.49 15.13 -9.70
C GLN A 134 -11.52 14.42 -8.80
N ALA A 135 -12.76 14.91 -8.81
CA ALA A 135 -13.89 14.33 -8.11
C ALA A 135 -14.91 13.75 -9.11
N VAL A 136 -14.58 12.60 -9.68
CA VAL A 136 -15.46 11.85 -10.58
C VAL A 136 -15.27 10.39 -10.22
N ASP A 137 -16.38 9.67 -9.96
CA ASP A 137 -16.35 8.21 -9.96
C ASP A 137 -16.79 7.63 -11.32
N GLY A 138 -16.59 6.33 -11.49
CA GLY A 138 -16.94 5.62 -12.72
C GLY A 138 -18.42 5.66 -13.11
N ASN A 139 -19.28 6.22 -12.25
CA ASN A 139 -20.73 6.35 -12.47
C ASN A 139 -21.16 7.82 -12.66
N GLY A 140 -20.22 8.75 -12.82
CA GLY A 140 -20.50 10.17 -13.03
C GLY A 140 -20.92 10.94 -11.78
N ARG A 141 -20.84 10.32 -10.58
CA ARG A 141 -21.06 11.02 -9.31
C ARG A 141 -19.80 11.79 -8.94
N ARG A 142 -19.98 12.95 -8.30
CA ARG A 142 -18.87 13.82 -7.89
C ARG A 142 -18.27 13.34 -6.57
N THR A 143 -17.55 12.23 -6.66
CA THR A 143 -16.89 11.59 -5.52
C THR A 143 -15.43 12.00 -5.46
N LEU A 144 -15.02 12.69 -4.41
CA LEU A 144 -13.60 12.94 -4.15
C LEU A 144 -12.95 11.69 -3.53
N THR A 145 -12.14 11.00 -4.32
CA THR A 145 -11.37 9.85 -3.83
C THR A 145 -10.19 10.32 -2.98
N PHE A 146 -9.95 9.65 -1.85
CA PHE A 146 -8.82 9.96 -0.97
C PHE A 146 -7.88 8.77 -0.74
N HIS A 147 -6.63 9.06 -0.35
CA HIS A 147 -5.60 8.10 0.03
C HIS A 147 -5.16 8.35 1.47
N ILE A 148 -4.57 7.33 2.09
CA ILE A 148 -4.26 7.30 3.52
C ILE A 148 -2.77 7.00 3.71
N ALA A 149 -2.11 7.76 4.58
CA ALA A 149 -0.74 7.47 5.04
C ALA A 149 -0.59 7.77 6.53
N ASN A 150 0.29 7.02 7.18
CA ASN A 150 0.65 7.24 8.57
C ASN A 150 1.88 8.17 8.70
N PHE A 151 1.64 9.47 8.87
CA PHE A 151 2.72 10.44 9.12
C PHE A 151 3.11 10.60 10.58
N LEU A 152 2.39 9.95 11.49
CA LEU A 152 2.75 9.92 12.91
C LEU A 152 3.75 8.81 13.24
N SER A 153 4.23 8.06 12.23
CA SER A 153 5.31 7.08 12.39
C SER A 153 6.44 7.66 13.26
N PRO A 154 6.88 6.97 14.32
CA PRO A 154 6.68 5.53 14.59
C PRO A 154 5.34 5.14 15.25
N GLU A 155 4.49 6.10 15.58
CA GLU A 155 3.19 5.89 16.22
C GLU A 155 2.09 5.65 15.18
N SER A 156 0.94 5.13 15.61
CA SER A 156 -0.22 4.94 14.72
C SER A 156 -1.17 6.13 14.80
N PHE A 157 -1.60 6.68 13.66
CA PHE A 157 -2.68 7.67 13.64
C PHE A 157 -3.98 7.17 14.27
N PHE A 158 -4.17 5.85 14.37
CA PHE A 158 -5.31 5.25 15.04
C PHE A 158 -5.36 5.48 16.55
N ASP A 159 -4.25 5.89 17.16
CA ASP A 159 -4.19 6.21 18.59
C ASP A 159 -4.52 7.69 18.85
N TYR A 160 -4.76 8.45 17.77
CA TYR A 160 -5.03 9.89 17.79
C TYR A 160 -6.35 10.21 17.06
N PRO A 161 -7.52 9.85 17.62
CA PRO A 161 -8.81 10.04 16.95
C PRO A 161 -9.09 11.50 16.55
N GLY A 162 -8.66 12.47 17.37
CA GLY A 162 -8.75 13.90 17.03
C GLY A 162 -7.96 14.28 15.77
N TYR A 163 -6.77 13.71 15.57
CA TYR A 163 -5.97 13.93 14.37
C TYR A 163 -6.63 13.36 13.10
N VAL A 164 -7.25 12.18 13.20
CA VAL A 164 -8.02 11.57 12.10
C VAL A 164 -9.25 12.41 11.78
N ARG A 165 -10.00 12.83 12.80
CA ARG A 165 -11.15 13.73 12.66
C ARG A 165 -10.79 15.03 11.94
N ASP A 166 -9.73 15.71 12.38
CA ASP A 166 -9.30 16.99 11.80
C ASP A 166 -8.68 16.81 10.40
N SER A 167 -8.16 15.63 10.09
CA SER A 167 -7.77 15.22 8.73
C SER A 167 -8.99 15.12 7.80
N PHE A 168 -10.08 14.47 8.25
CA PHE A 168 -11.33 14.43 7.49
C PHE A 168 -11.97 15.81 7.35
N ARG A 169 -12.00 16.65 8.39
CA ARG A 169 -12.54 18.03 8.29
C ARG A 169 -11.90 18.81 7.14
N ARG A 170 -10.57 18.78 7.05
CA ARG A 170 -9.83 19.44 5.96
C ARG A 170 -10.16 18.84 4.59
N LEU A 171 -10.23 17.51 4.50
CA LEU A 171 -10.59 16.84 3.25
C LEU A 171 -12.00 17.23 2.78
N LEU A 172 -12.99 17.25 3.67
CA LEU A 172 -14.37 17.60 3.35
C LEU A 172 -14.51 19.07 2.93
N ASP A 173 -13.77 19.97 3.59
CA ASP A 173 -13.73 21.38 3.21
C ASP A 173 -13.20 21.57 1.77
N ILE A 174 -12.13 20.87 1.41
CA ILE A 174 -11.57 20.88 0.05
C ILE A 174 -12.56 20.24 -0.95
N ALA A 175 -13.17 19.12 -0.58
CA ALA A 175 -14.12 18.41 -1.43
C ALA A 175 -15.30 19.30 -1.85
N GLU A 176 -15.89 20.02 -0.91
CA GLU A 176 -17.03 20.92 -1.20
C GLU A 176 -16.58 22.20 -1.92
N LYS A 177 -15.50 22.84 -1.45
CA LYS A 177 -15.11 24.17 -1.95
C LYS A 177 -14.46 24.11 -3.31
N ASP A 178 -13.53 23.19 -3.51
CA ASP A 178 -12.64 23.21 -4.68
C ASP A 178 -13.13 22.25 -5.76
N PHE A 179 -13.67 21.10 -5.35
CA PHE A 179 -14.08 20.05 -6.28
C PHE A 179 -15.59 19.97 -6.52
N LYS A 180 -16.39 20.72 -5.74
CA LYS A 180 -17.87 20.64 -5.75
C LYS A 180 -18.36 19.20 -5.62
N ALA A 181 -17.60 18.37 -4.90
CA ALA A 181 -17.95 17.00 -4.61
C ALA A 181 -19.14 16.95 -3.64
N ASP A 182 -19.96 15.93 -3.78
CA ASP A 182 -21.05 15.61 -2.85
C ASP A 182 -20.74 14.33 -2.04
N HIS A 183 -19.74 13.55 -2.47
CA HIS A 183 -19.32 12.32 -1.82
C HIS A 183 -17.80 12.27 -1.64
N ILE A 184 -17.37 11.46 -0.68
CA ILE A 184 -16.00 10.97 -0.58
C ILE A 184 -15.97 9.45 -0.70
N GLY A 185 -14.86 8.91 -1.18
CA GLY A 185 -14.70 7.46 -1.30
C GLY A 185 -13.24 7.03 -1.28
N THR A 186 -13.00 5.77 -0.98
CA THR A 186 -11.69 5.15 -1.16
C THR A 186 -11.78 3.64 -1.26
N GLY A 187 -10.79 3.03 -1.91
CA GLY A 187 -10.63 1.58 -1.98
C GLY A 187 -9.33 1.15 -1.28
N THR A 188 -9.47 0.49 -0.14
CA THR A 188 -8.35 0.15 0.75
C THR A 188 -8.62 -1.13 1.53
N TRP A 189 -7.57 -1.87 1.89
CA TRP A 189 -7.64 -2.99 2.83
C TRP A 189 -8.15 -2.57 4.22
N LEU A 190 -7.99 -1.28 4.59
CA LEU A 190 -8.50 -0.75 5.84
C LEU A 190 -10.03 -0.83 5.95
N ASN A 191 -10.75 -0.90 4.82
CA ASN A 191 -12.20 -1.11 4.82
C ASN A 191 -12.63 -2.51 5.30
N SER A 192 -11.66 -3.39 5.60
CA SER A 192 -11.87 -4.67 6.28
C SER A 192 -11.44 -4.64 7.76
N LEU A 193 -11.04 -3.47 8.30
CA LEU A 193 -10.54 -3.32 9.66
C LEU A 193 -11.53 -2.54 10.55
N PRO A 194 -12.07 -3.13 11.65
CA PRO A 194 -13.04 -2.45 12.51
C PRO A 194 -12.59 -1.11 13.08
N LYS A 195 -11.31 -0.97 13.47
CA LYS A 195 -10.76 0.29 14.01
C LYS A 195 -10.82 1.43 12.99
N TRP A 196 -10.73 1.12 11.69
CA TRP A 196 -10.91 2.10 10.62
C TRP A 196 -12.38 2.42 10.37
N LEU A 197 -13.23 1.39 10.36
CA LEU A 197 -14.68 1.56 10.11
C LEU A 197 -15.37 2.40 11.19
N ALA A 198 -14.83 2.44 12.41
CA ALA A 198 -15.35 3.27 13.50
C ALA A 198 -15.40 4.78 13.18
N TYR A 199 -14.59 5.27 12.23
CA TYR A 199 -14.57 6.68 11.83
C TYR A 199 -15.68 7.07 10.83
N PHE A 200 -16.43 6.11 10.30
CA PHE A 200 -17.37 6.33 9.21
C PHE A 200 -18.84 6.26 9.63
N PRO A 201 -19.76 6.94 8.91
CA PRO A 201 -21.19 6.81 9.12
C PRO A 201 -21.70 5.44 8.68
N GLN A 202 -22.92 5.08 9.10
CA GLN A 202 -23.58 3.84 8.66
C GLN A 202 -23.69 3.76 7.12
N GLU A 203 -23.89 4.90 6.46
CA GLU A 203 -23.91 5.00 4.99
C GLU A 203 -22.66 4.38 4.34
N TRP A 204 -21.47 4.54 4.94
CA TRP A 204 -20.24 3.92 4.43
C TRP A 204 -20.25 2.39 4.56
N LEU A 205 -20.87 1.87 5.62
CA LEU A 205 -20.98 0.43 5.83
C LEU A 205 -21.99 -0.17 4.86
N ASP A 206 -23.10 0.54 4.63
CA ASP A 206 -24.16 0.12 3.70
C ASP A 206 -23.67 0.14 2.24
N ASN A 207 -22.81 1.09 1.88
CA ASN A 207 -22.19 1.21 0.56
C ASN A 207 -20.90 0.37 0.40
N MET A 208 -20.60 -0.53 1.34
CA MET A 208 -19.38 -1.34 1.28
C MET A 208 -19.44 -2.32 0.09
N GLY A 209 -18.49 -2.16 -0.83
CA GLY A 209 -18.32 -3.05 -1.97
C GLY A 209 -17.81 -4.45 -1.59
N PRO A 210 -17.81 -5.38 -2.56
CA PRO A 210 -17.29 -6.73 -2.36
C PRO A 210 -15.78 -6.72 -2.04
N ALA A 211 -15.30 -7.83 -1.49
CA ALA A 211 -13.88 -8.07 -1.33
C ALA A 211 -13.21 -8.16 -2.72
N ASP A 212 -12.18 -7.35 -2.91
CA ASP A 212 -11.35 -7.32 -4.10
C ASP A 212 -10.17 -8.28 -3.92
N HIS A 213 -10.21 -9.38 -4.68
CA HIS A 213 -9.19 -10.42 -4.68
C HIS A 213 -8.17 -10.24 -5.83
N ASP A 214 -8.38 -9.27 -6.72
CA ASP A 214 -7.51 -8.99 -7.85
C ASP A 214 -6.31 -8.13 -7.41
N VAL A 215 -5.44 -8.72 -6.58
CA VAL A 215 -4.34 -8.02 -5.90
C VAL A 215 -3.48 -7.19 -6.85
N LYS A 216 -3.27 -5.92 -6.52
CA LYS A 216 -2.36 -5.02 -7.25
C LYS A 216 -1.17 -4.59 -6.39
N TRP A 217 -0.11 -4.13 -7.03
CA TRP A 217 1.17 -3.73 -6.42
C TRP A 217 1.07 -2.63 -5.34
N HIS A 218 0.03 -1.80 -5.36
CA HIS A 218 -0.07 -0.59 -4.56
C HIS A 218 -0.49 -0.83 -3.10
N TYR A 219 -0.29 0.17 -2.25
CA TYR A 219 -0.58 0.08 -0.80
C TYR A 219 -2.06 -0.12 -0.43
N GLY A 220 -3.00 0.07 -1.36
CA GLY A 220 -4.39 -0.37 -1.18
C GLY A 220 -4.52 -1.87 -0.86
N PHE A 221 -3.53 -2.69 -1.26
CA PHE A 221 -3.40 -4.10 -0.89
C PHE A 221 -2.23 -4.31 0.08
N TRP A 222 -1.03 -3.87 -0.33
CA TRP A 222 0.22 -4.19 0.38
C TRP A 222 0.49 -3.37 1.64
N GLY A 223 -0.29 -2.31 1.90
CA GLY A 223 -0.09 -1.44 3.06
C GLY A 223 -0.26 -2.15 4.40
N GLN A 224 -0.96 -3.29 4.44
CA GLN A 224 -1.16 -4.07 5.66
C GLN A 224 0.14 -4.69 6.21
N PHE A 225 1.14 -4.93 5.35
CA PHE A 225 2.43 -5.49 5.77
C PHE A 225 3.37 -4.44 6.36
N LEU A 226 2.96 -3.18 6.45
CA LEU A 226 3.71 -2.12 7.09
C LEU A 226 3.21 -1.90 8.53
N THR A 227 4.14 -1.89 9.48
CA THR A 227 3.85 -1.44 10.85
C THR A 227 3.84 0.10 10.92
N ALA A 228 3.37 0.64 12.04
CA ALA A 228 3.45 2.07 12.32
C ALA A 228 4.90 2.60 12.34
N ARG A 229 5.88 1.77 12.74
CA ARG A 229 7.34 2.05 12.68
C ARG A 229 7.92 1.95 11.27
N GLN A 230 7.11 1.62 10.28
CA GLN A 230 7.51 1.39 8.88
C GLN A 230 8.52 0.24 8.71
N THR A 231 8.31 -0.83 9.48
CA THR A 231 8.97 -2.14 9.34
C THR A 231 7.95 -3.20 8.90
N LEU A 232 8.40 -4.44 8.65
CA LEU A 232 7.50 -5.52 8.25
C LEU A 232 6.58 -5.93 9.40
N ASN A 233 5.29 -6.07 9.10
CA ASN A 233 4.33 -6.68 10.01
C ASN A 233 4.39 -8.21 9.88
N TYR A 234 5.28 -8.84 10.66
CA TYR A 234 5.52 -10.27 10.60
C TYR A 234 4.28 -11.13 10.85
N LYS A 235 3.34 -10.68 11.70
CA LYS A 235 2.07 -11.39 11.91
C LYS A 235 1.29 -11.53 10.61
N TYR A 236 1.16 -10.44 9.86
CA TYR A 236 0.40 -10.43 8.61
C TYR A 236 1.17 -11.10 7.48
N ALA A 237 2.50 -10.93 7.45
CA ALA A 237 3.37 -11.66 6.53
C ALA A 237 3.22 -13.18 6.69
N GLN A 238 3.16 -13.69 7.92
CA GLN A 238 2.99 -15.13 8.17
C GLN A 238 1.64 -15.63 7.66
N ILE A 239 0.55 -14.90 7.89
CA ILE A 239 -0.77 -15.26 7.35
C ILE A 239 -0.72 -15.38 5.82
N LEU A 240 -0.06 -14.45 5.13
CA LEU A 240 0.08 -14.54 3.67
C LEU A 240 0.97 -15.73 3.26
N ARG A 241 2.03 -16.04 3.99
CA ARG A 241 2.87 -17.21 3.71
C ARG A 241 2.09 -18.51 3.84
N ASP A 242 1.33 -18.65 4.92
CA ASP A 242 0.58 -19.87 5.24
C ASP A 242 -0.61 -20.10 4.31
N THR A 243 -1.28 -19.03 3.89
CA THR A 243 -2.56 -19.12 3.16
C THR A 243 -2.48 -18.73 1.68
N GLY A 244 -1.41 -18.04 1.27
CA GLY A 244 -1.33 -17.41 -0.05
C GLY A 244 -2.36 -16.28 -0.26
N GLN A 245 -3.00 -15.78 0.79
CA GLN A 245 -4.07 -14.78 0.72
C GLN A 245 -3.71 -13.51 1.50
N MET A 246 -4.32 -12.39 1.09
CA MET A 246 -4.21 -11.13 1.81
C MET A 246 -4.97 -11.22 3.15
N PRO A 247 -4.35 -10.89 4.30
CA PRO A 247 -5.03 -10.93 5.61
C PRO A 247 -6.30 -10.09 5.66
N TYR A 248 -6.27 -8.91 5.03
CA TYR A 248 -7.41 -8.05 4.83
C TYR A 248 -7.58 -7.78 3.33
N CYS A 249 -8.72 -8.17 2.79
CA CYS A 249 -9.07 -7.88 1.41
C CYS A 249 -9.34 -6.38 1.25
N ARG A 250 -8.93 -5.83 0.11
CA ARG A 250 -9.30 -4.48 -0.29
C ARG A 250 -10.81 -4.42 -0.52
N LYS A 251 -11.45 -3.35 -0.06
CA LYS A 251 -12.85 -3.04 -0.40
C LYS A 251 -12.95 -1.57 -0.74
N SER A 252 -13.87 -1.22 -1.64
CA SER A 252 -14.22 0.17 -1.94
C SER A 252 -15.49 0.55 -1.18
N SER A 253 -15.54 1.77 -0.68
CA SER A 253 -16.76 2.35 -0.13
C SER A 253 -16.77 3.87 -0.30
N TYR A 254 -17.94 4.46 -0.10
CA TYR A 254 -18.21 5.88 -0.18
C TYR A 254 -19.35 6.29 0.76
N CYS A 255 -19.43 7.59 1.05
CA CYS A 255 -20.59 8.19 1.72
C CYS A 255 -20.74 9.65 1.30
N THR A 256 -21.90 10.25 1.57
CA THR A 256 -22.10 11.69 1.39
C THR A 256 -21.20 12.50 2.32
N ILE A 257 -20.80 13.68 1.87
CA ILE A 257 -20.05 14.64 2.71
C ILE A 257 -20.88 15.00 3.95
N LYS A 258 -22.19 15.16 3.82
CA LYS A 258 -23.12 15.43 4.92
C LYS A 258 -23.03 14.37 6.02
N ALA A 259 -23.23 13.10 5.68
CA ALA A 259 -23.18 12.01 6.66
C ALA A 259 -21.80 11.90 7.31
N MET A 260 -20.73 12.14 6.55
CA MET A 260 -19.38 12.16 7.11
C MET A 260 -19.19 13.31 8.11
N ARG A 261 -19.68 14.53 7.80
CA ARG A 261 -19.61 15.68 8.73
C ARG A 261 -20.34 15.40 10.04
N GLU A 262 -21.54 14.81 9.97
CA GLU A 262 -22.33 14.41 11.14
C GLU A 262 -21.57 13.37 11.98
N LYS A 263 -21.01 12.34 11.33
CA LYS A 263 -20.21 11.32 12.02
C LYS A 263 -19.03 11.92 12.77
N ILE A 264 -18.21 12.72 12.09
CA ILE A 264 -16.97 13.23 12.67
C ILE A 264 -17.19 14.32 13.73
N ALA A 265 -18.39 14.91 13.81
CA ALA A 265 -18.76 15.81 14.91
C ALA A 265 -18.94 15.07 16.25
N THR A 266 -19.18 13.76 16.19
CA THR A 266 -19.38 12.88 17.37
C THR A 266 -18.17 12.03 17.75
N LEU A 267 -17.05 12.19 17.02
CA LEU A 267 -15.76 11.54 17.27
C LEU A 267 -14.88 12.34 18.26
#